data_AF-A0A7K0ZCN4-F1
#
_entry.id   AF-A0A7K0ZCN4-F1
#
_cell.length_a   1.000
_cell.length_b   1.000
_cell.length_c   1.000
_cell.angle_alpha   90.00
_cell.angle_beta   90.00
_cell.angle_gamma   90.00
#
_symmetry.space_group_name_H-M   'P 1'
#
loop_
_entity.id
_entity.type
_entity.pdbx_description
1 polymer ?
#
loop_
_entity_poly.entity_id
_entity_poly.type
_entity_poly.pdbx_seq_one_letter_code
_entity_poly.pdbx_strand_id
1 'polypeptide(L)' 'MSHVDEQRSLYEIAGEQFFIDLVDVFYDELENDSVLISLYPEGKETTAARHRLALFLIQYWGGPTTYMDERGHPRLRMR' A
#
# COMPACT_ATOMS: atom_id res chain seq x y z
N MET A 1 37.41 -12.60 3.54
CA MET A 1 36.81 -11.25 3.45
C MET A 1 35.32 -11.45 3.22
N SER A 2 34.53 -10.93 4.14
CA SER A 2 33.09 -11.12 4.31
C SER A 2 32.30 -10.79 3.05
N HIS A 3 31.43 -11.71 2.62
CA HIS A 3 30.33 -11.39 1.71
C HIS A 3 29.40 -10.46 2.48
N VAL A 4 29.38 -9.18 2.11
CA VAL A 4 28.29 -8.30 2.53
C VAL A 4 27.09 -8.77 1.71
N ASP A 5 26.17 -9.46 2.36
CA ASP A 5 24.85 -9.68 1.81
C ASP A 5 24.23 -8.28 1.62
N GLU A 6 24.20 -7.79 0.37
CA GLU A 6 23.48 -6.58 0.01
C GLU A 6 21.98 -6.85 0.18
N GLN A 7 21.51 -6.74 1.42
CA GLN A 7 20.10 -6.84 1.76
C GLN A 7 19.39 -5.59 1.22
N ARG A 8 19.10 -5.60 -0.08
CA ARG A 8 18.21 -4.65 -0.72
C ARG A 8 16.80 -4.87 -0.22
N SER A 9 16.13 -3.77 0.11
CA SER A 9 14.72 -3.76 0.43
C SER A 9 13.88 -4.24 -0.77
N LEU A 10 12.68 -4.73 -0.51
CA LEU A 10 11.77 -5.11 -1.60
C LEU A 10 11.44 -3.91 -2.49
N TYR A 11 11.35 -2.70 -1.92
CA TYR A 11 11.18 -1.48 -2.70
C TYR A 11 12.32 -1.24 -3.68
N GLU A 12 13.58 -1.42 -3.29
CA GLU A 12 14.73 -1.26 -4.19
C GLU A 12 14.77 -2.30 -5.31
N ILE A 13 14.15 -3.47 -5.10
CA ILE A 13 14.08 -4.54 -6.08
C ILE A 13 12.90 -4.33 -7.05
N ALA A 14 11.73 -3.96 -6.52
CA ALA A 14 10.47 -3.93 -7.27
C ALA A 14 10.10 -2.53 -7.81
N GLY A 15 10.58 -1.46 -7.17
CA GLY A 15 10.23 -0.09 -7.48
C GLY A 15 8.84 0.33 -7.00
N GLU A 16 8.55 1.62 -7.09
CA GLU A 16 7.28 2.23 -6.67
C GLU A 16 6.07 1.69 -7.45
N GLN A 17 6.20 1.62 -8.78
CA GLN A 17 5.11 1.25 -9.69
C GLN A 17 4.56 -0.15 -9.38
N PHE A 18 5.40 -1.08 -8.93
CA PHE A 18 4.97 -2.41 -8.53
C PHE A 18 3.89 -2.38 -7.43
N PHE A 19 4.05 -1.51 -6.42
CA PHE A 19 3.07 -1.41 -5.33
C PHE A 19 1.80 -0.70 -5.76
N ILE A 20 1.91 0.29 -6.66
CA ILE A 20 0.76 0.97 -7.25
C ILE A 20 -0.07 -0.06 -8.03
N ASP A 21 0.56 -0.77 -8.96
CA ASP A 21 -0.10 -1.79 -9.80
C ASP A 21 -0.71 -2.92 -8.95
N LEU A 22 0.02 -3.38 -7.93
CA LEU A 22 -0.47 -4.41 -7.00
C LEU A 22 -1.76 -3.96 -6.30
N VAL A 23 -1.79 -2.73 -5.81
CA VAL A 23 -2.95 -2.19 -5.10
C VAL A 23 -4.08 -1.85 -6.07
N ASP A 24 -3.77 -1.42 -7.29
CA ASP A 24 -4.76 -1.20 -8.34
C ASP A 24 -5.50 -2.50 -8.67
N VAL A 25 -4.78 -3.58 -8.96
CA VAL A 25 -5.38 -4.90 -9.22
C VAL A 25 -6.21 -5.37 -8.03
N PHE A 26 -5.73 -5.17 -6.80
CA PHE A 26 -6.51 -5.51 -5.61
C PHE A 26 -7.84 -4.75 -5.53
N TYR A 27 -7.84 -3.45 -5.80
CA TYR A 27 -9.06 -2.64 -5.73
C TYR A 27 -9.99 -2.88 -6.92
N ASP A 28 -9.46 -3.17 -8.11
CA ASP A 28 -10.26 -3.56 -9.28
C ASP A 28 -11.03 -4.86 -8.99
N GLU A 29 -10.39 -5.86 -8.38
CA GLU A 29 -11.07 -7.10 -7.97
C GLU A 29 -12.06 -6.87 -6.81
N LEU A 30 -11.67 -6.03 -5.83
CA LEU A 30 -12.53 -5.69 -4.69
C LEU A 30 -13.83 -5.01 -5.12
N GLU A 31 -13.75 -4.08 -6.07
CA GLU A 31 -14.91 -3.32 -6.58
C GLU A 31 -15.90 -4.23 -7.34
N ASN A 32 -15.40 -5.33 -7.91
CA ASN A 32 -16.21 -6.34 -8.58
C ASN A 32 -16.79 -7.39 -7.62
N ASP A 33 -16.34 -7.45 -6.37
CA ASP A 33 -16.85 -8.37 -5.35
C ASP A 33 -17.94 -7.71 -4.49
N SER A 34 -19.19 -8.15 -4.67
CA SER A 34 -20.36 -7.64 -3.96
C SER A 34 -20.29 -7.75 -2.42
N VAL A 35 -19.56 -8.75 -1.88
CA VAL A 35 -19.38 -8.92 -0.44
C VAL A 35 -18.35 -7.93 0.06
N LEU A 36 -17.22 -7.78 -0.63
CA LEU A 36 -16.14 -6.89 -0.21
C LEU A 36 -16.51 -5.41 -0.37
N ILE A 37 -17.12 -5.02 -1.48
CA ILE A 37 -17.52 -3.62 -1.69
C ILE A 37 -18.59 -3.16 -0.70
N SER A 38 -19.43 -4.08 -0.21
CA SER A 38 -20.43 -3.78 0.83
C SER A 38 -19.82 -3.30 2.16
N LEU A 39 -18.52 -3.55 2.38
CA LEU A 39 -17.78 -3.06 3.55
C LEU A 39 -17.43 -1.56 3.45
N TYR A 40 -17.61 -0.94 2.28
CA TYR A 40 -17.41 0.49 2.04
C TYR A 40 -18.75 1.22 2.16
N PRO A 41 -19.04 1.90 3.30
CA PRO A 41 -20.26 2.69 3.44
C PRO A 41 -20.35 3.81 2.41
N GLU A 42 -21.59 4.19 2.05
CA GLU A 42 -21.90 5.25 1.08
C GLU A 42 -21.04 6.51 1.33
N GLY A 43 -20.20 6.87 0.34
CA GLY A 43 -19.28 8.00 0.39
C GLY A 43 -17.81 7.66 0.76
N LYS A 44 -17.47 6.40 1.04
CA LYS A 44 -16.06 5.98 1.15
C LYS A 44 -15.51 5.58 -0.23
N GLU A 45 -14.84 6.53 -0.86
CA GLU A 45 -14.17 6.34 -2.15
C GLU A 45 -13.02 5.33 -2.04
N THR A 46 -13.15 4.21 -2.75
CA THR A 46 -12.09 3.19 -2.92
C THR A 46 -10.82 3.83 -3.48
N THR A 47 -10.93 4.83 -4.36
CA THR A 47 -9.83 5.63 -4.90
C THR A 47 -8.90 6.18 -3.81
N ALA A 48 -9.46 6.75 -2.74
CA ALA A 48 -8.64 7.30 -1.67
C ALA A 48 -8.06 6.19 -0.79
N ALA A 49 -8.76 5.06 -0.63
CA ALA A 49 -8.24 3.91 0.10
C ALA A 49 -7.09 3.21 -0.64
N ARG A 50 -7.20 3.08 -1.96
CA ARG A 50 -6.18 2.62 -2.93
C ARG A 50 -4.88 3.41 -2.79
N HIS A 51 -4.92 4.73 -2.94
CA HIS A 51 -3.73 5.57 -2.77
C HIS A 51 -3.06 5.39 -1.40
N ARG A 52 -3.87 5.35 -0.34
CA ARG A 52 -3.38 5.19 1.04
C ARG A 52 -2.72 3.84 1.28
N LEU A 53 -3.26 2.77 0.70
CA LEU A 53 -2.69 1.43 0.82
C LEU A 53 -1.38 1.31 0.04
N ALA A 54 -1.31 1.88 -1.17
CA ALA A 54 -0.09 1.90 -1.97
C ALA A 54 1.05 2.61 -1.21
N LEU A 55 0.82 3.83 -0.72
CA LEU A 55 1.84 4.56 0.06
C LEU A 55 2.25 3.81 1.33
N PHE A 56 1.30 3.16 2.01
CA PHE A 56 1.61 2.35 3.19
C PHE A 56 2.55 1.20 2.84
N LEU A 57 2.27 0.44 1.76
CA LEU A 57 3.09 -0.69 1.34
C LEU A 57 4.47 -0.25 0.84
N ILE A 58 4.55 0.84 0.08
CA ILE A 58 5.81 1.46 -0.35
C ILE A 58 6.68 1.75 0.87
N GLN A 59 6.15 2.48 1.84
CA GLN A 59 6.89 2.81 3.06
C GLN A 59 7.26 1.56 3.88
N TYR A 60 6.32 0.61 4.03
CA TYR A 60 6.53 -0.62 4.80
C TYR A 60 7.69 -1.46 4.24
N TRP A 61 7.87 -1.45 2.92
CA TRP A 61 8.88 -2.25 2.22
C TRP A 61 10.17 -1.50 1.89
N GLY A 62 10.42 -0.37 2.56
CA GLY A 62 11.69 0.36 2.48
C GLY A 62 11.70 1.57 1.54
N GLY A 63 10.54 1.94 1.00
CA GLY A 63 10.38 3.16 0.21
C GLY A 63 10.23 4.44 1.05
N PRO A 64 9.93 5.58 0.41
CA PRO A 64 9.78 6.88 1.08
C PRO A 64 8.73 6.90 2.20
N THR A 65 8.87 7.86 3.12
CA THR A 65 7.97 8.04 4.28
C THR A 65 6.66 8.77 3.98
N THR A 66 6.30 8.91 2.71
CA THR A 66 5.15 9.70 2.24
C THR A 66 3.85 9.36 2.96
N TYR A 67 3.60 8.07 3.26
CA TYR A 67 2.41 7.68 4.04
C TYR A 67 2.41 8.32 5.43
N MET A 68 3.54 8.27 6.15
CA MET A 68 3.67 8.88 7.47
C MET A 68 3.55 10.40 7.39
N ASP A 69 4.13 11.02 6.37
CA ASP A 69 4.09 12.47 6.18
C ASP A 69 2.65 12.97 5.94
N GLU A 70 1.84 12.20 5.20
CA GLU A 70 0.44 12.55 4.91
C GLU A 70 -0.54 12.14 6.02
N ARG A 71 -0.27 11.04 6.74
CA ARG A 71 -1.27 10.33 7.57
C ARG A 71 -0.86 10.16 9.02
N GLY A 72 0.36 10.54 9.39
CA GLY A 72 0.97 10.25 10.68
C GLY A 72 1.23 8.74 10.88
N HIS A 73 1.61 8.36 12.10
CA HIS A 73 1.93 6.96 12.42
C HIS A 73 0.81 5.98 12.04
N PRO A 74 1.15 4.84 11.38
CA PRO A 74 0.18 3.80 11.09
C PRO A 74 -0.49 3.27 12.36
N ARG A 75 -1.82 3.39 12.46
CA ARG A 75 -2.64 2.82 13.55
C ARG A 75 -3.66 1.85 12.98
N LEU A 76 -3.18 0.79 12.32
CA LEU A 76 -3.98 -0.14 11.51
C LEU A 76 -5.17 -0.77 12.24
N ARG A 77 -5.07 -1.01 13.54
CA ARG A 77 -6.16 -1.60 14.34
C ARG A 77 -7.17 -0.59 14.87
N MET A 78 -6.84 0.69 14.88
CA MET A 78 -7.65 1.75 15.48
C MET A 78 -8.34 2.64 14.45
N ARG A 79 -7.89 2.61 13.20
CA ARG A 79 -8.49 3.28 12.05
C ARG A 79 -9.30 2.27 11.26
#